data_AF-A0A7C8BR00-F1
#
_entry.id   AF-A0A7C8BR00-F1
#
_cell.length_a   1.000
_cell.length_b   1.000
_cell.length_c   1.000
_cell.angle_alpha   90.00
_cell.angle_beta   90.00
_cell.angle_gamma   90.00
#
_symmetry.space_group_name_H-M   'P 1'
#
loop_
_entity.id
_entity.type
_entity.pdbx_description
1 polymer ?
#
loop_
_entity_poly.entity_id
_entity_poly.type
_entity_poly.pdbx_seq_one_letter_code
_entity_poly.pdbx_strand_id
1 'polypeptide(L)'
;MALPIVAIVGRPNVGKSTLVNRIAQTSEAIVHEMRGVTRDRSYHKADWNGVEFMLIDTGGIEMGDDDVFQGSIRAQAFEATREADVIIFLVDGKTGINADDEEVARILQRTNKPTFLAVNKMDNPARMDEVWEFYALGLGDPWPVSAQHGNGTGDLLDEVVAELRKCDLTPEEEVEAINVAIIGRPNAGKSSLTNKLTNNDRSIVSDVAGTTRDAIDTLVEHDGQMYRIVDTAGLRRKSQIDEDVEYYGFVRAMRAIDRADVALLVIDGTLGLTNEDQRVAGYAAERGCAMVIVLNKWDIVEGPEAKEKIRERIEDRMTFVGYAPVVAISALTGKRVDRIWDAIDTVYANFSRAIPTNQLNSWLAGIRETGHTVSKGKAVLRMKYLTQTGACPPYFTFFVNRPDVVDDNYERYLENRMREAFDLTGTPIRFKFKKKD
;
A
#
# COMPACT_ATOMS: atom_id res chain seq x y z
N MET A 1 -6.60 5.55 5.41
CA MET A 1 -7.05 5.99 4.07
C MET A 1 -5.89 5.85 3.10
N ALA A 2 -6.12 5.29 1.92
CA ALA A 2 -5.11 5.27 0.87
C ALA A 2 -4.81 6.71 0.45
N LEU A 3 -3.53 7.04 0.24
CA LEU A 3 -3.16 8.36 -0.24
C LEU A 3 -3.65 8.51 -1.69
N PRO A 4 -4.30 9.63 -2.03
CA PRO A 4 -4.70 9.90 -3.40
C PRO A 4 -3.50 9.91 -4.35
N ILE A 5 -3.70 9.51 -5.60
CA ILE A 5 -2.65 9.39 -6.61
C ILE A 5 -2.74 10.52 -7.62
N VAL A 6 -1.64 11.23 -7.82
CA VAL A 6 -1.47 12.22 -8.87
C VAL A 6 -0.50 11.67 -9.91
N ALA A 7 -0.98 11.36 -11.12
CA ALA A 7 -0.11 10.89 -12.20
C ALA A 7 0.36 12.04 -13.08
N ILE A 8 1.67 12.10 -13.35
CA ILE A 8 2.25 13.05 -14.29
C ILE A 8 2.51 12.32 -15.61
N VAL A 9 1.76 12.69 -16.64
CA VAL A 9 1.77 12.09 -17.98
C VAL A 9 2.30 13.10 -18.98
N GLY A 10 2.98 12.64 -20.01
CA GLY A 10 3.47 13.49 -21.10
C GLY A 10 4.53 12.77 -21.91
N ARG A 11 4.80 13.24 -23.12
CA ARG A 11 5.85 12.66 -23.96
C ARG A 11 7.25 12.79 -23.32
N PRO A 12 8.28 12.07 -23.81
CA PRO A 12 9.64 12.22 -23.31
C PRO A 12 10.13 13.68 -23.38
N ASN A 13 11.05 14.05 -22.48
CA ASN A 13 11.75 15.35 -22.45
C ASN A 13 10.92 16.62 -22.20
N VAL A 14 9.62 16.50 -21.86
CA VAL A 14 8.78 17.64 -21.43
C VAL A 14 9.09 18.13 -20.01
N GLY A 15 9.91 17.39 -19.24
CA GLY A 15 10.33 17.77 -17.88
C GLY A 15 9.51 17.15 -16.74
N LYS A 16 8.91 15.96 -16.96
CA LYS A 16 8.13 15.22 -15.95
C LYS A 16 8.92 14.97 -14.66
N SER A 17 10.09 14.34 -14.77
CA SER A 17 10.93 14.02 -13.60
C SER A 17 11.42 15.27 -12.88
N THR A 18 11.64 16.38 -13.60
CA THR A 18 11.97 17.68 -12.99
C THR A 18 10.82 18.20 -12.14
N LEU A 19 9.57 18.09 -12.63
CA LEU A 19 8.39 18.51 -11.88
C LEU A 19 8.16 17.61 -10.66
N VAL A 20 8.25 16.29 -10.83
CA VAL A 20 8.12 15.29 -9.76
C VAL A 20 9.12 15.57 -8.64
N ASN A 21 10.40 15.72 -8.97
CA ASN A 21 11.46 15.97 -7.99
C ASN A 21 11.22 17.27 -7.22
N ARG A 22 10.73 18.33 -7.88
CA ARG A 22 10.39 19.59 -7.21
C ARG A 22 9.28 19.39 -6.18
N ILE A 23 8.20 18.74 -6.57
CA ILE A 23 7.05 18.55 -5.68
C ILE A 23 7.45 17.65 -4.51
N ALA A 24 8.21 16.58 -4.76
CA ALA A 24 8.70 15.66 -3.74
C ALA A 24 9.71 16.30 -2.76
N GLN A 25 10.61 17.18 -3.23
CA GLN A 25 11.63 17.83 -2.38
C GLN A 25 11.09 18.90 -1.42
N THR A 26 9.85 19.36 -1.63
CA THR A 26 9.23 20.38 -0.75
C THR A 26 8.70 19.78 0.55
N SER A 27 8.63 18.44 0.63
CA SER A 27 8.23 17.69 1.82
C SER A 27 9.43 17.40 2.73
N GLU A 28 9.38 17.81 4.00
CA GLU A 28 10.36 17.39 5.03
C GLU A 28 10.27 15.88 5.37
N ALA A 29 9.34 15.13 4.75
CA ALA A 29 9.24 13.70 4.93
C ALA A 29 10.30 12.98 4.10
N ILE A 30 11.15 12.22 4.79
CA ILE A 30 12.20 11.35 4.25
C ILE A 30 11.71 10.62 2.99
N VAL A 31 12.27 10.99 1.84
CA VAL A 31 12.05 10.33 0.54
C VAL A 31 12.65 8.94 0.62
N HIS A 32 11.82 7.92 0.78
CA HIS A 32 12.25 6.53 0.62
C HIS A 32 12.30 6.21 -0.87
N GLU A 33 13.48 6.26 -1.48
CA GLU A 33 13.74 5.53 -2.72
C GLU A 33 13.59 4.03 -2.41
N MET A 34 12.52 3.39 -2.87
CA MET A 34 12.47 1.93 -2.93
C MET A 34 13.46 1.43 -3.99
N ARG A 35 14.73 1.32 -3.62
CA ARG A 35 15.76 0.71 -4.46
C ARG A 35 15.62 -0.81 -4.44
N GLY A 36 15.14 -1.37 -5.55
CA GLY A 36 15.07 -2.83 -5.71
C GLY A 36 14.35 -3.37 -6.94
N VAL A 37 13.90 -2.53 -7.88
CA VAL A 37 13.23 -3.00 -9.10
C VAL A 37 13.75 -2.21 -10.29
N THR A 38 14.66 -2.77 -11.07
CA THR A 38 14.98 -2.20 -12.37
C THR A 38 13.89 -2.59 -13.36
N ARG A 39 12.93 -1.66 -13.55
CA ARG A 39 12.38 -1.18 -14.84
C ARG A 39 11.12 -0.32 -14.58
N ASP A 40 11.37 0.99 -14.41
CA ASP A 40 10.61 2.06 -15.07
C ASP A 40 9.24 2.55 -14.53
N ARG A 41 9.15 2.93 -13.25
CA ARG A 41 8.17 3.93 -12.71
C ARG A 41 8.61 4.37 -11.31
N SER A 42 8.62 5.67 -11.04
CA SER A 42 9.02 6.20 -9.73
C SER A 42 7.81 6.75 -8.98
N TYR A 43 7.66 6.30 -7.73
CA TYR A 43 6.61 6.71 -6.82
C TYR A 43 7.21 7.64 -5.78
N HIS A 44 6.61 8.81 -5.61
CA HIS A 44 7.10 9.82 -4.66
C HIS A 44 5.96 10.27 -3.77
N LYS A 45 6.16 10.20 -2.45
CA LYS A 45 5.19 10.79 -1.51
C LYS A 45 5.36 12.31 -1.52
N ALA A 46 4.27 13.05 -1.60
CA ALA A 46 4.24 14.50 -1.54
C ALA A 46 3.18 14.98 -0.53
N ASP A 47 3.38 16.20 -0.04
CA ASP A 47 2.40 16.95 0.75
C ASP A 47 2.28 18.35 0.15
N TRP A 48 1.06 18.85 0.03
CA TRP A 48 0.80 20.23 -0.32
C TRP A 48 -0.41 20.75 0.46
N ASN A 49 -0.22 21.85 1.20
CA ASN A 49 -1.26 22.45 2.05
C ASN A 49 -1.94 21.43 3.01
N GLY A 50 -1.15 20.51 3.56
CA GLY A 50 -1.59 19.50 4.53
C GLY A 50 -2.40 18.33 3.91
N VAL A 51 -2.41 18.21 2.59
CA VAL A 51 -2.97 17.05 1.88
C VAL A 51 -1.81 16.21 1.36
N GLU A 52 -1.68 15.01 1.93
CA GLU A 52 -0.69 14.02 1.49
C GLU A 52 -1.21 13.26 0.27
N PHE A 53 -0.36 13.06 -0.74
CA PHE A 53 -0.69 12.29 -1.95
C PHE A 53 0.55 11.60 -2.54
N MET A 54 0.33 10.65 -3.44
CA MET A 54 1.37 9.90 -4.15
C MET A 54 1.52 10.42 -5.58
N LEU A 55 2.73 10.83 -5.94
CA LEU A 55 3.09 11.21 -7.30
C LEU A 55 3.63 10.00 -8.07
N ILE A 56 3.15 9.83 -9.30
CA ILE A 56 3.65 8.81 -10.23
C ILE A 56 4.28 9.49 -11.45
N ASP A 57 5.57 9.22 -11.69
CA ASP A 57 6.23 9.56 -12.95
C ASP A 57 6.09 8.40 -13.94
N THR A 58 5.38 8.62 -15.05
CA THR A 58 5.17 7.59 -16.08
C THR A 58 6.37 7.45 -17.04
N GLY A 59 7.43 8.25 -16.92
CA GLY A 59 8.38 8.54 -18.00
C GLY A 59 9.65 7.68 -18.15
N GLY A 60 9.77 6.50 -17.55
CA GLY A 60 11.07 5.83 -17.38
C GLY A 60 11.53 4.80 -18.42
N ILE A 61 10.82 4.51 -19.51
CA ILE A 61 11.24 3.44 -20.45
C ILE A 61 12.01 4.06 -21.64
N GLU A 62 13.34 4.09 -21.58
CA GLU A 62 14.17 4.15 -22.79
C GLU A 62 14.16 2.76 -23.44
N MET A 63 13.27 2.54 -24.41
CA MET A 63 13.42 1.44 -25.37
C MET A 63 13.97 2.04 -26.65
N GLY A 64 15.07 1.48 -27.15
CA GLY A 64 15.64 1.88 -28.44
C GLY A 64 14.66 1.66 -29.59
N ASP A 65 14.91 2.43 -30.65
CA ASP A 65 14.26 2.48 -31.96
C ASP A 65 12.91 3.22 -32.04
N ASP A 66 12.89 4.20 -32.95
CA ASP A 66 11.89 5.28 -33.10
C ASP A 66 10.43 4.81 -33.35
N ASP A 67 10.22 3.58 -33.84
CA ASP A 67 8.88 3.04 -34.15
C ASP A 67 8.15 2.42 -32.94
N VAL A 68 8.85 2.09 -31.85
CA VAL A 68 8.25 1.47 -30.63
C VAL A 68 7.78 2.54 -29.63
N PHE A 69 8.22 3.78 -29.78
CA PHE A 69 7.95 4.89 -28.86
C PHE A 69 6.47 5.27 -28.77
N GLN A 70 5.74 5.34 -29.88
CA GLN A 70 4.33 5.78 -29.88
C GLN A 70 3.40 4.80 -29.14
N GLY A 71 3.64 3.49 -29.25
CA GLY A 71 2.87 2.48 -28.52
C GLY A 71 3.04 2.59 -27.00
N SER A 72 4.24 2.97 -26.54
CA SER A 72 4.58 3.09 -25.12
C SER A 72 3.90 4.29 -24.46
N ILE A 73 3.80 5.44 -25.15
CA ILE A 73 3.23 6.68 -24.60
C ILE A 73 1.70 6.55 -24.45
N ARG A 74 1.01 5.97 -25.43
CA ARG A 74 -0.42 5.67 -25.33
C ARG A 74 -0.72 4.75 -24.14
N ALA A 75 0.06 3.67 -23.99
CA ALA A 75 -0.09 2.74 -22.89
C ALA A 75 0.12 3.41 -21.52
N GLN A 76 1.07 4.34 -21.42
CA GLN A 76 1.30 5.14 -20.21
C GLN A 76 0.10 6.05 -19.89
N ALA A 77 -0.47 6.73 -20.89
CA ALA A 77 -1.63 7.59 -20.70
C ALA A 77 -2.87 6.79 -20.26
N PHE A 78 -3.13 5.64 -20.90
CA PHE A 78 -4.20 4.73 -20.49
C PHE A 78 -4.01 4.24 -19.05
N GLU A 79 -2.80 3.85 -18.67
CA GLU A 79 -2.55 3.36 -17.33
C GLU A 79 -2.70 4.47 -16.27
N ALA A 80 -2.22 5.68 -16.55
CA ALA A 80 -2.45 6.84 -15.70
C ALA A 80 -3.95 7.12 -15.51
N THR A 81 -4.76 6.99 -16.58
CA THR A 81 -6.22 7.14 -16.46
C THR A 81 -6.88 6.06 -15.63
N ARG A 82 -6.26 4.91 -15.42
CA ARG A 82 -6.82 3.86 -14.56
C ARG A 82 -6.40 4.04 -13.11
N GLU A 83 -5.16 4.42 -12.90
CA GLU A 83 -4.52 4.41 -11.59
C GLU A 83 -4.64 5.71 -10.80
N ALA A 84 -4.69 6.86 -11.47
CA ALA A 84 -4.61 8.17 -10.82
C ALA A 84 -5.96 8.68 -10.32
N ASP A 85 -5.98 9.44 -9.25
CA ASP A 85 -7.14 10.20 -8.80
C ASP A 85 -7.26 11.54 -9.54
N VAL A 86 -6.11 12.14 -9.84
CA VAL A 86 -5.96 13.36 -10.62
C VAL A 86 -4.80 13.18 -11.60
N ILE A 87 -4.91 13.74 -12.80
CA ILE A 87 -3.90 13.63 -13.84
C ILE A 87 -3.31 15.02 -14.11
N ILE A 88 -1.99 15.12 -14.15
CA ILE A 88 -1.28 16.29 -14.67
C ILE A 88 -0.69 15.88 -16.02
N PHE A 89 -1.23 16.44 -17.10
CA PHE A 89 -0.68 16.26 -18.43
C PHE A 89 0.31 17.36 -18.76
N LEU A 90 1.59 17.01 -18.80
CA LEU A 90 2.70 17.93 -18.97
C LEU A 90 3.14 17.99 -20.44
N VAL A 91 3.10 19.18 -21.01
CA VAL A 91 3.58 19.50 -22.37
C VAL A 91 4.73 20.51 -22.31
N ASP A 92 5.46 20.68 -23.41
CA ASP A 92 6.61 21.60 -23.47
C ASP A 92 6.27 22.86 -24.24
N GLY A 93 6.19 23.99 -23.54
CA GLY A 93 5.87 25.31 -24.10
C GLY A 93 6.91 25.87 -25.08
N LYS A 94 8.16 25.36 -25.09
CA LYS A 94 9.18 25.84 -26.03
C LYS A 94 9.07 25.19 -27.40
N THR A 95 8.59 23.96 -27.45
CA THR A 95 8.48 23.16 -28.68
C THR A 95 7.08 23.15 -29.28
N GLY A 96 6.08 23.60 -28.51
CA GLY A 96 4.68 23.58 -28.90
C GLY A 96 4.03 22.19 -28.87
N ILE A 97 2.82 22.10 -29.43
CA ILE A 97 2.04 20.85 -29.53
C ILE A 97 2.68 19.90 -30.54
N ASN A 98 2.86 18.64 -30.14
CA ASN A 98 3.27 17.55 -31.02
C ASN A 98 2.13 16.54 -31.24
N ALA A 99 2.24 15.70 -32.28
CA ALA A 99 1.26 14.64 -32.59
C ALA A 99 1.07 13.65 -31.41
N ASP A 100 2.15 13.35 -30.67
CA ASP A 100 2.07 12.53 -29.46
C ASP A 100 1.27 13.21 -28.35
N ASP A 101 1.35 14.55 -28.26
CA ASP A 101 0.60 15.32 -27.26
C ASP A 101 -0.89 15.33 -27.61
N GLU A 102 -1.25 15.49 -28.89
CA GLU A 102 -2.64 15.39 -29.37
C GLU A 102 -3.24 14.00 -29.14
N GLU A 103 -2.42 12.97 -29.26
CA GLU A 103 -2.81 11.59 -29.03
C GLU A 103 -3.09 11.28 -27.56
N VAL A 104 -2.17 11.67 -26.67
CA VAL A 104 -2.38 11.57 -25.24
C VAL A 104 -3.60 12.40 -24.84
N ALA A 105 -3.75 13.62 -25.36
CA ALA A 105 -4.91 14.45 -25.10
C ALA A 105 -6.22 13.78 -25.51
N ARG A 106 -6.29 13.12 -26.68
CA ARG A 106 -7.47 12.35 -27.10
C ARG A 106 -7.82 11.20 -26.15
N ILE A 107 -6.84 10.57 -25.52
CA ILE A 107 -7.05 9.53 -24.50
C ILE A 107 -7.61 10.17 -23.22
N LEU A 108 -6.98 11.27 -22.77
CA LEU A 108 -7.36 11.96 -21.54
C LEU A 108 -8.74 12.64 -21.66
N GLN A 109 -9.13 13.15 -22.82
CA GLN A 109 -10.47 13.71 -23.05
C GLN A 109 -11.60 12.71 -22.83
N ARG A 110 -11.31 11.40 -22.94
CA ARG A 110 -12.29 10.32 -22.74
C ARG A 110 -12.35 9.84 -21.29
N THR A 111 -11.48 10.34 -20.41
CA THR A 111 -11.51 10.00 -18.99
C THR A 111 -12.47 10.93 -18.23
N ASN A 112 -13.10 10.40 -17.19
CA ASN A 112 -13.92 11.19 -16.26
C ASN A 112 -13.09 11.74 -15.09
N LYS A 113 -11.76 11.61 -15.14
CA LYS A 113 -10.86 12.04 -14.06
C LYS A 113 -10.44 13.49 -14.24
N PRO A 114 -10.34 14.27 -13.14
CA PRO A 114 -9.81 15.63 -13.20
C PRO A 114 -8.42 15.61 -13.84
N THR A 115 -8.28 16.36 -14.94
CA THR A 115 -7.05 16.42 -15.74
C THR A 115 -6.61 17.86 -15.88
N PHE A 116 -5.37 18.14 -15.51
CA PHE A 116 -4.75 19.45 -15.56
C PHE A 116 -3.71 19.49 -16.68
N LEU A 117 -3.93 20.31 -17.69
CA LEU A 117 -2.95 20.55 -18.75
C LEU A 117 -1.90 21.55 -18.24
N ALA A 118 -0.66 21.08 -18.02
CA ALA A 118 0.45 21.91 -17.55
C ALA A 118 1.44 22.16 -18.69
N VAL A 119 1.66 23.42 -19.05
CA VAL A 119 2.60 23.84 -20.09
C VAL A 119 3.92 24.19 -19.41
N ASN A 120 4.90 23.27 -19.50
CA ASN A 120 6.18 23.39 -18.84
C ASN A 120 7.19 24.24 -19.63
N LYS A 121 8.27 24.64 -18.96
CA LYS A 121 9.36 25.50 -19.49
C LYS A 121 8.92 26.93 -19.81
N MET A 122 7.83 27.39 -19.18
CA MET A 122 7.35 28.77 -19.21
C MET A 122 8.15 29.63 -18.23
N ASP A 123 9.41 29.87 -18.55
CA ASP A 123 10.37 30.54 -17.64
C ASP A 123 10.08 32.04 -17.49
N ASN A 124 9.40 32.65 -18.47
CA ASN A 124 9.05 34.07 -18.49
C ASN A 124 7.53 34.28 -18.32
N PRO A 125 7.06 34.79 -17.16
CA PRO A 125 5.64 35.05 -16.91
C PRO A 125 5.00 36.07 -17.86
N ALA A 126 5.80 36.89 -18.55
CA ALA A 126 5.30 37.91 -19.48
C ALA A 126 4.89 37.35 -20.86
N ARG A 127 5.10 36.05 -21.11
CA ARG A 127 4.80 35.38 -22.39
C ARG A 127 3.60 34.43 -22.28
N MET A 128 2.50 34.91 -21.68
CA MET A 128 1.25 34.14 -21.59
C MET A 128 0.62 33.87 -22.98
N ASP A 129 0.96 34.66 -24.00
CA ASP A 129 0.45 34.44 -25.36
C ASP A 129 0.93 33.12 -25.99
N GLU A 130 2.01 32.53 -25.50
CA GLU A 130 2.53 31.24 -25.97
C GLU A 130 1.66 30.05 -25.48
N VAL A 131 0.71 30.31 -24.59
CA VAL A 131 -0.18 29.30 -24.02
C VAL A 131 -1.43 29.06 -24.90
N TRP A 132 -1.80 30.03 -25.76
CA TRP A 132 -3.04 29.99 -26.54
C TRP A 132 -3.16 28.75 -27.45
N GLU A 133 -2.04 28.27 -28.01
CA GLU A 133 -2.06 27.09 -28.87
C GLU A 133 -2.50 25.83 -28.13
N PHE A 134 -2.16 25.70 -26.84
CA PHE A 134 -2.42 24.51 -26.03
C PHE A 134 -3.90 24.29 -25.70
N TYR A 135 -4.75 25.31 -25.86
CA TYR A 135 -6.21 25.14 -25.81
C TYR A 135 -6.73 24.17 -26.88
N ALA A 136 -6.01 24.01 -28.01
CA ALA A 136 -6.38 23.06 -29.05
C ALA A 136 -6.41 21.60 -28.56
N LEU A 137 -5.72 21.28 -27.46
CA LEU A 137 -5.73 19.95 -26.84
C LEU A 137 -7.04 19.65 -26.09
N GLY A 138 -7.90 20.65 -25.86
CA GLY A 138 -9.27 20.45 -25.35
C GLY A 138 -9.35 19.85 -23.94
N LEU A 139 -8.36 20.11 -23.08
CA LEU A 139 -8.28 19.61 -21.70
C LEU A 139 -8.49 20.71 -20.64
N GLY A 140 -9.31 21.71 -20.97
CA GLY A 140 -9.54 22.87 -20.11
C GLY A 140 -8.45 23.92 -20.22
N ASP A 141 -8.34 24.76 -19.19
CA ASP A 141 -7.42 25.89 -19.17
C ASP A 141 -5.97 25.40 -18.92
N PRO A 142 -5.03 25.68 -19.83
CA PRO A 142 -3.62 25.34 -19.68
C PRO A 142 -2.93 26.15 -18.57
N TRP A 143 -2.21 25.45 -17.69
CA TRP A 143 -1.46 26.00 -16.57
C TRP A 143 0.00 26.24 -16.96
N PRO A 144 0.47 27.49 -17.09
CA PRO A 144 1.87 27.77 -17.38
C PRO A 144 2.74 27.46 -16.16
N VAL A 145 3.71 26.56 -16.32
CA VAL A 145 4.64 26.17 -15.25
C VAL A 145 6.09 26.20 -15.70
N SER A 146 6.99 26.43 -14.76
CA SER A 146 8.42 26.16 -14.93
C SER A 146 8.87 25.22 -13.83
N ALA A 147 8.96 23.92 -14.14
CA ALA A 147 9.46 22.92 -13.21
C ALA A 147 10.91 23.16 -12.78
N GLN A 148 11.71 23.89 -13.57
CA GLN A 148 13.10 24.20 -13.24
C GLN A 148 13.24 25.41 -12.31
N HIS A 149 12.37 26.41 -12.44
CA HIS A 149 12.44 27.63 -11.64
C HIS A 149 11.38 27.72 -10.53
N GLY A 150 10.34 26.88 -10.59
CA GLY A 150 9.26 26.81 -9.60
C GLY A 150 8.08 27.74 -9.87
N ASN A 151 8.09 28.48 -10.98
CA ASN A 151 7.00 29.40 -11.33
C ASN A 151 5.73 28.61 -11.70
N GLY A 152 4.57 29.04 -11.21
CA GLY A 152 3.25 28.48 -11.53
C GLY A 152 2.97 27.08 -10.97
N THR A 153 3.96 26.39 -10.39
CA THR A 153 3.75 25.04 -9.84
C THR A 153 2.91 25.06 -8.56
N GLY A 154 2.97 26.13 -7.77
CA GLY A 154 2.14 26.27 -6.57
C GLY A 154 0.65 26.42 -6.90
N ASP A 155 0.32 27.32 -7.82
CA ASP A 155 -1.08 27.55 -8.25
C ASP A 155 -1.69 26.28 -8.87
N LEU A 156 -0.91 25.55 -9.68
CA LEU A 156 -1.33 24.24 -10.21
C LEU A 156 -1.62 23.23 -9.08
N LEU A 157 -0.75 23.17 -8.07
CA LEU A 157 -0.92 22.24 -6.94
C LEU A 157 -2.10 22.61 -6.04
N ASP A 158 -2.40 23.90 -5.87
CA ASP A 158 -3.57 24.35 -5.13
C ASP A 158 -4.86 23.81 -5.75
N GLU A 159 -5.01 23.88 -7.06
CA GLU A 159 -6.19 23.37 -7.76
C GLU A 159 -6.21 21.82 -7.79
N VAL A 160 -5.05 21.18 -7.97
CA VAL A 160 -4.92 19.72 -7.86
C VAL A 160 -5.41 19.24 -6.48
N VAL A 161 -4.95 19.89 -5.39
CA VAL A 161 -5.38 19.54 -4.04
C VAL A 161 -6.85 19.87 -3.80
N ALA A 162 -7.39 20.94 -4.40
CA ALA A 162 -8.82 21.23 -4.33
C ALA A 162 -9.66 20.09 -4.95
N GLU A 163 -9.24 19.55 -6.09
CA GLU A 163 -9.88 18.36 -6.69
C GLU A 163 -9.69 17.11 -5.84
N LEU A 164 -8.50 16.89 -5.27
CA LEU A 164 -8.27 15.78 -4.33
C LEU A 164 -9.17 15.87 -3.09
N ARG A 165 -9.46 17.07 -2.58
CA ARG A 165 -10.43 17.24 -1.49
C ARG A 165 -11.85 16.93 -1.92
N LYS A 166 -12.25 17.25 -3.16
CA LYS A 166 -13.56 16.82 -3.69
C LYS A 166 -13.65 15.31 -3.83
N CYS A 167 -12.52 14.67 -4.12
CA CYS A 167 -12.40 13.21 -4.14
C CYS A 167 -12.61 12.58 -2.75
N ASP A 168 -12.35 13.32 -1.67
CA ASP A 168 -12.56 12.94 -0.26
C ASP A 168 -13.96 13.30 0.30
N LEU A 169 -14.82 14.02 -0.43
CA LEU A 169 -16.00 14.71 0.15
C LEU A 169 -17.37 14.04 -0.08
N THR A 170 -17.43 12.75 -0.39
CA THR A 170 -18.65 11.97 -0.15
C THR A 170 -18.44 11.07 1.06
N PRO A 171 -18.91 11.46 2.27
CA PRO A 171 -19.17 10.47 3.29
C PRO A 171 -20.39 9.68 2.83
N GLU A 172 -20.16 8.71 1.93
CA GLU A 172 -21.05 7.56 1.86
C GLU A 172 -21.03 6.92 3.26
N GLU A 173 -22.16 6.40 3.73
CA GLU A 173 -22.21 5.65 4.98
C GLU A 173 -21.20 4.50 4.87
N GLU A 174 -19.96 4.72 5.35
CA GLU A 174 -18.93 3.69 5.37
C GLU A 174 -19.45 2.59 6.27
N VAL A 175 -19.89 1.49 5.65
CA VAL A 175 -20.21 0.27 6.36
C VAL A 175 -18.96 -0.12 7.13
N GLU A 176 -19.03 -0.04 8.46
CA GLU A 176 -17.95 -0.41 9.36
C GLU A 176 -17.63 -1.89 9.13
N ALA A 177 -16.51 -2.15 8.46
CA ALA A 177 -16.14 -3.46 7.98
C ALA A 177 -14.64 -3.68 8.14
N ILE A 178 -14.24 -4.91 8.45
CA ILE A 178 -12.84 -5.30 8.53
C ILE A 178 -12.29 -5.40 7.11
N ASN A 179 -11.26 -4.60 6.79
CA ASN A 179 -10.65 -4.65 5.47
C ASN A 179 -9.67 -5.82 5.37
N VAL A 180 -9.93 -6.75 4.47
CA VAL A 180 -9.15 -7.99 4.31
C VAL A 180 -8.53 -8.04 2.92
N ALA A 181 -7.21 -8.09 2.85
CA ALA A 181 -6.47 -8.30 1.59
C ALA A 181 -6.02 -9.76 1.44
N ILE A 182 -6.29 -10.37 0.28
CA ILE A 182 -5.83 -11.72 -0.05
C ILE A 182 -4.57 -11.62 -0.90
N ILE A 183 -3.41 -11.94 -0.32
CA ILE A 183 -2.09 -11.73 -0.92
C ILE A 183 -1.35 -13.06 -1.11
N GLY A 184 -0.26 -13.04 -1.89
CA GLY A 184 0.58 -14.21 -2.17
C GLY A 184 0.87 -14.39 -3.66
N ARG A 185 1.68 -15.39 -3.99
CA ARG A 185 2.16 -15.67 -5.36
C ARG A 185 1.03 -15.96 -6.37
N PRO A 186 1.19 -15.69 -7.68
CA PRO A 186 0.29 -16.23 -8.71
C PRO A 186 0.03 -17.74 -8.54
N ASN A 187 -1.19 -18.17 -8.86
CA ASN A 187 -1.61 -19.59 -8.80
C ASN A 187 -1.59 -20.27 -7.41
N ALA A 188 -1.31 -19.53 -6.32
CA ALA A 188 -1.46 -20.01 -4.95
C ALA A 188 -2.92 -20.33 -4.54
N GLY A 189 -3.90 -19.93 -5.37
CA GLY A 189 -5.32 -20.20 -5.17
C GLY A 189 -6.10 -19.07 -4.49
N LYS A 190 -5.58 -17.84 -4.52
CA LYS A 190 -6.24 -16.62 -4.03
C LYS A 190 -7.65 -16.42 -4.61
N SER A 191 -7.80 -16.58 -5.93
CA SER A 191 -9.09 -16.44 -6.62
C SER A 191 -10.11 -17.49 -6.18
N SER A 192 -9.66 -18.75 -6.04
CA SER A 192 -10.51 -19.83 -5.51
C SER A 192 -10.93 -19.55 -4.07
N LEU A 193 -10.02 -19.03 -3.24
CA LEU A 193 -10.33 -18.64 -1.87
C LEU A 193 -11.33 -17.49 -1.83
N THR A 194 -11.11 -16.45 -2.65
CA THR A 194 -12.02 -15.29 -2.75
C THR A 194 -13.43 -15.74 -3.10
N ASN A 195 -13.58 -16.55 -4.15
CA ASN A 195 -14.88 -17.08 -4.55
C ASN A 195 -15.53 -17.91 -3.44
N LYS A 196 -14.74 -18.64 -2.65
CA LYS A 196 -15.26 -19.46 -1.55
C LYS A 196 -15.69 -18.63 -0.35
N LEU A 197 -15.03 -17.50 -0.08
CA LEU A 197 -15.42 -16.56 0.97
C LEU A 197 -16.65 -15.75 0.54
N THR A 198 -16.76 -15.36 -0.74
CA THR A 198 -17.89 -14.56 -1.23
C THR A 198 -19.13 -15.39 -1.53
N ASN A 199 -19.02 -16.59 -2.09
CA ASN A 199 -20.18 -17.37 -2.55
C ASN A 199 -20.59 -18.47 -1.55
N ASN A 200 -20.35 -18.29 -0.26
CA ASN A 200 -20.75 -19.27 0.74
C ASN A 200 -22.21 -19.04 1.12
N ASP A 201 -22.97 -20.10 1.40
CA ASP A 201 -24.42 -20.01 1.72
C ASP A 201 -24.72 -19.14 2.96
N ARG A 202 -23.69 -18.85 3.77
CA ARG A 202 -23.77 -18.03 4.98
C ARG A 202 -23.33 -16.58 4.78
N SER A 203 -22.77 -16.22 3.63
CA SER A 203 -22.34 -14.86 3.36
C SER A 203 -23.31 -14.14 2.44
N ILE A 204 -23.83 -13.00 2.90
CA ILE A 204 -24.60 -12.09 2.05
C ILE A 204 -23.59 -11.19 1.37
N VAL A 205 -23.57 -11.24 0.04
CA VAL A 205 -22.77 -10.34 -0.80
C VAL A 205 -23.67 -9.23 -1.29
N SER A 206 -23.28 -7.98 -1.02
CA SER A 206 -23.93 -6.82 -1.59
C SER A 206 -22.97 -6.15 -2.58
N ASP A 207 -23.32 -6.20 -3.86
CA ASP A 207 -22.72 -5.35 -4.88
C ASP A 207 -23.43 -3.99 -4.79
N VAL A 208 -23.10 -3.17 -3.77
CA VAL A 208 -23.70 -1.83 -3.64
C VAL A 208 -23.26 -0.98 -4.82
N ALA A 209 -24.14 -0.86 -5.81
CA ALA A 209 -23.99 0.01 -6.96
C ALA A 209 -24.10 1.46 -6.48
N GLY A 210 -22.95 2.09 -6.20
CA GLY A 210 -22.87 3.47 -5.71
C GLY A 210 -21.45 3.99 -5.58
N THR A 211 -20.46 3.12 -5.32
CA THR A 211 -19.06 3.52 -5.18
C THR A 211 -18.39 3.74 -6.55
N THR A 212 -18.63 4.88 -7.19
CA THR A 212 -18.09 5.20 -8.53
C THR A 212 -16.57 5.47 -8.58
N ARG A 213 -15.77 4.87 -7.69
CA ARG A 213 -14.31 4.99 -7.72
C ARG A 213 -13.57 3.66 -7.53
N ASP A 214 -14.08 2.78 -6.67
CA ASP A 214 -13.51 1.46 -6.36
C ASP A 214 -14.51 0.34 -6.63
N ALA A 215 -14.87 0.15 -7.91
CA ALA A 215 -15.79 -0.90 -8.39
C ALA A 215 -15.22 -2.34 -8.27
N ILE A 216 -14.40 -2.62 -7.25
CA ILE A 216 -13.50 -3.77 -7.18
C ILE A 216 -13.55 -4.50 -5.82
N ASP A 217 -14.03 -3.86 -4.74
CA ASP A 217 -14.10 -4.51 -3.43
C ASP A 217 -15.42 -5.29 -3.25
N THR A 218 -15.38 -6.38 -2.48
CA THR A 218 -16.59 -7.16 -2.17
C THR A 218 -16.90 -7.07 -0.68
N LEU A 219 -18.10 -6.60 -0.34
CA LEU A 219 -18.63 -6.67 1.02
C LEU A 219 -19.23 -8.05 1.28
N VAL A 220 -18.85 -8.63 2.41
CA VAL A 220 -19.25 -9.97 2.83
C VAL A 220 -19.72 -9.85 4.28
N GLU A 221 -20.96 -10.20 4.56
CA GLU A 221 -21.45 -10.39 5.93
C GLU A 221 -21.15 -11.84 6.37
N HIS A 222 -20.56 -12.04 7.54
CA HIS A 222 -20.40 -13.37 8.15
C HIS A 222 -20.67 -13.29 9.65
N ASP A 223 -21.59 -14.12 10.15
CA ASP A 223 -22.01 -14.17 11.56
C ASP A 223 -22.32 -12.79 12.19
N GLY A 224 -22.88 -11.87 11.39
CA GLY A 224 -23.26 -10.51 11.79
C GLY A 224 -22.13 -9.48 11.76
N GLN A 225 -20.91 -9.87 11.38
CA GLN A 225 -19.77 -8.98 11.17
C GLN A 225 -19.59 -8.70 9.67
N MET A 226 -19.29 -7.44 9.33
CA MET A 226 -19.02 -7.03 7.96
C MET A 226 -17.52 -7.11 7.65
N TYR A 227 -17.18 -7.66 6.50
CA TYR A 227 -15.84 -7.76 5.96
C TYR A 227 -15.80 -7.16 4.57
N ARG A 228 -14.76 -6.37 4.28
CA ARG A 228 -14.49 -5.83 2.95
C ARG A 228 -13.28 -6.54 2.37
N ILE A 229 -13.51 -7.41 1.39
CA ILE A 229 -12.40 -8.04 0.66
C ILE A 229 -11.88 -7.02 -0.35
N VAL A 230 -10.65 -6.58 -0.14
CA VAL A 230 -10.01 -5.52 -0.95
C VAL A 230 -9.45 -6.10 -2.25
N ASP A 231 -9.61 -5.38 -3.35
CA ASP A 231 -9.06 -5.66 -4.68
C ASP A 231 -9.51 -7.00 -5.32
N THR A 232 -10.82 -7.29 -5.33
CA THR A 232 -11.35 -8.57 -5.85
C THR A 232 -11.38 -8.70 -7.38
N ALA A 233 -11.39 -7.59 -8.13
CA ALA A 233 -11.43 -7.64 -9.60
C ALA A 233 -10.15 -8.23 -10.22
N GLY A 234 -8.99 -8.05 -9.58
CA GLY A 234 -7.75 -8.74 -9.96
C GLY A 234 -7.78 -10.24 -9.71
N LEU A 235 -8.56 -10.67 -8.70
CA LEU A 235 -8.75 -12.08 -8.35
C LEU A 235 -9.79 -12.76 -9.25
N ARG A 236 -10.85 -12.07 -9.67
CA ARG A 236 -11.91 -12.60 -10.55
C ARG A 236 -11.56 -12.61 -12.04
N ARG A 237 -10.75 -11.65 -12.56
CA ARG A 237 -10.41 -11.55 -14.00
C ARG A 237 -9.32 -12.52 -14.49
N LYS A 238 -8.69 -13.31 -13.61
CA LYS A 238 -7.60 -14.23 -13.96
C LYS A 238 -8.01 -15.47 -14.77
N SER A 239 -9.28 -15.63 -15.14
CA SER A 239 -9.73 -16.78 -15.93
C SER A 239 -9.52 -16.63 -17.44
N GLN A 240 -9.01 -15.50 -17.97
CA GLN A 240 -9.11 -15.24 -19.42
C GLN A 240 -7.99 -14.43 -20.10
N ILE A 241 -6.86 -14.12 -19.47
CA ILE A 241 -5.82 -13.29 -20.12
C ILE A 241 -4.45 -13.96 -20.03
N ASP A 242 -3.80 -14.06 -21.20
CA ASP A 242 -2.48 -14.62 -21.44
C ASP A 242 -1.38 -13.97 -20.59
N GLU A 243 -0.36 -14.79 -20.35
CA GLU A 243 0.83 -14.54 -19.56
C GLU A 243 1.65 -13.36 -20.08
N ASP A 244 1.30 -12.16 -19.66
CA ASP A 244 2.29 -11.11 -19.43
C ASP A 244 1.84 -10.21 -18.27
N VAL A 245 2.75 -10.06 -17.31
CA VAL A 245 2.83 -9.05 -16.25
C VAL A 245 2.63 -9.53 -14.79
N GLU A 246 3.67 -10.18 -14.25
CA GLU A 246 3.87 -10.37 -12.81
C GLU A 246 3.95 -9.04 -12.03
N TYR A 247 4.49 -7.98 -12.64
CA TYR A 247 4.63 -6.65 -12.03
C TYR A 247 3.29 -6.02 -11.58
N TYR A 248 2.24 -6.08 -12.41
CA TYR A 248 0.92 -5.57 -12.07
C TYR A 248 0.25 -6.40 -10.97
N GLY A 249 0.57 -7.69 -10.87
CA GLY A 249 0.13 -8.53 -9.76
C GLY A 249 0.73 -8.08 -8.43
N PHE A 250 1.98 -7.64 -8.44
CA PHE A 250 2.67 -7.12 -7.26
C PHE A 250 2.12 -5.76 -6.84
N VAL A 251 2.08 -4.76 -7.73
CA VAL A 251 1.57 -3.40 -7.42
C VAL A 251 0.15 -3.43 -6.84
N ARG A 252 -0.72 -4.28 -7.39
CA ARG A 252 -2.07 -4.50 -6.87
C ARG A 252 -2.09 -5.07 -5.46
N ALA A 253 -1.25 -6.09 -5.20
CA ALA A 253 -1.10 -6.61 -3.84
C ALA A 253 -0.67 -5.52 -2.85
N MET A 254 0.21 -4.59 -3.26
CA MET A 254 0.61 -3.46 -2.41
C MET A 254 -0.55 -2.51 -2.11
N ARG A 255 -1.37 -2.15 -3.13
CA ARG A 255 -2.57 -1.32 -2.91
C ARG A 255 -3.57 -1.99 -1.99
N ALA A 256 -3.76 -3.30 -2.15
CA ALA A 256 -4.64 -4.07 -1.27
C ALA A 256 -4.12 -4.06 0.18
N ILE A 257 -2.81 -4.23 0.37
CA ILE A 257 -2.16 -4.16 1.70
C ILE A 257 -2.33 -2.77 2.32
N ASP A 258 -2.17 -1.69 1.55
CA ASP A 258 -2.29 -0.32 2.05
C ASP A 258 -3.67 0.03 2.61
N ARG A 259 -4.70 -0.69 2.16
CA ARG A 259 -6.09 -0.52 2.60
C ARG A 259 -6.53 -1.59 3.59
N ALA A 260 -5.69 -2.59 3.88
CA ALA A 260 -6.08 -3.75 4.68
C ALA A 260 -5.74 -3.58 6.17
N ASP A 261 -6.70 -3.99 6.99
CA ASP A 261 -6.47 -4.24 8.41
C ASP A 261 -5.83 -5.62 8.60
N VAL A 262 -6.31 -6.61 7.84
CA VAL A 262 -5.86 -8.01 7.90
C VAL A 262 -5.40 -8.48 6.52
N ALA A 263 -4.16 -8.96 6.44
CA ALA A 263 -3.58 -9.60 5.28
C ALA A 263 -3.66 -11.13 5.40
N LEU A 264 -4.31 -11.78 4.42
CA LEU A 264 -4.31 -13.23 4.27
C LEU A 264 -3.23 -13.64 3.27
N LEU A 265 -2.08 -14.12 3.78
CA LEU A 265 -0.99 -14.61 2.94
C LEU A 265 -1.26 -16.04 2.50
N VAL A 266 -1.68 -16.22 1.25
CA VAL A 266 -1.98 -17.53 0.68
C VAL A 266 -0.70 -18.17 0.12
N ILE A 267 -0.27 -19.26 0.75
CA ILE A 267 0.86 -20.09 0.32
C ILE A 267 0.33 -21.38 -0.29
N ASP A 268 0.90 -21.77 -1.43
CA ASP A 268 0.60 -23.05 -2.07
C ASP A 268 1.29 -24.19 -1.32
N GLY A 269 0.52 -25.07 -0.68
CA GLY A 269 1.04 -26.20 0.08
C GLY A 269 1.81 -27.22 -0.75
N THR A 270 1.60 -27.30 -2.07
CA THR A 270 2.35 -28.27 -2.91
C THR A 270 3.76 -27.78 -3.25
N LEU A 271 3.96 -26.46 -3.27
CA LEU A 271 5.25 -25.82 -3.57
C LEU A 271 5.98 -25.39 -2.29
N GLY A 272 5.23 -25.11 -1.22
CA GLY A 272 5.75 -24.56 0.02
C GLY A 272 6.16 -23.09 -0.08
N LEU A 273 6.89 -22.61 0.93
CA LEU A 273 7.28 -21.21 1.04
C LEU A 273 8.32 -20.79 0.00
N THR A 274 7.99 -19.78 -0.81
CA THR A 274 8.86 -19.19 -1.82
C THR A 274 9.44 -17.83 -1.40
N ASN A 275 10.34 -17.26 -2.21
CA ASN A 275 10.88 -15.91 -1.99
C ASN A 275 9.86 -14.81 -2.31
N GLU A 276 8.88 -15.09 -3.18
CA GLU A 276 7.79 -14.13 -3.47
C GLU A 276 6.83 -14.02 -2.29
N ASP A 277 6.49 -15.14 -1.65
CA ASP A 277 5.64 -15.14 -0.47
C ASP A 277 6.30 -14.36 0.68
N GLN A 278 7.61 -14.55 0.88
CA GLN A 278 8.39 -13.78 1.86
C GLN A 278 8.42 -12.27 1.54
N ARG A 279 8.59 -11.89 0.28
CA ARG A 279 8.59 -10.47 -0.14
C ARG A 279 7.26 -9.79 0.15
N VAL A 280 6.16 -10.43 -0.25
CA VAL A 280 4.80 -9.91 -0.07
C VAL A 280 4.42 -9.85 1.43
N ALA A 281 4.82 -10.85 2.21
CA ALA A 281 4.65 -10.85 3.66
C ALA A 281 5.47 -9.75 4.35
N GLY A 282 6.72 -9.55 3.92
CA GLY A 282 7.59 -8.49 4.43
C GLY A 282 6.95 -7.12 4.26
N TYR A 283 6.37 -6.85 3.09
CA TYR A 283 5.66 -5.60 2.86
C TYR A 283 4.42 -5.42 3.73
N ALA A 284 3.60 -6.46 3.88
CA ALA A 284 2.43 -6.42 4.77
C ALA A 284 2.85 -6.11 6.22
N ALA A 285 3.95 -6.71 6.68
CA ALA A 285 4.51 -6.47 8.01
C ALA A 285 5.05 -5.03 8.16
N GLU A 286 5.75 -4.50 7.16
CA GLU A 286 6.24 -3.12 7.15
C GLU A 286 5.10 -2.10 7.21
N ARG A 287 4.03 -2.32 6.43
CA ARG A 287 2.79 -1.53 6.49
C ARG A 287 2.07 -1.67 7.82
N GLY A 288 2.37 -2.73 8.56
CA GLY A 288 1.83 -2.96 9.90
C GLY A 288 0.46 -3.60 9.88
N CYS A 289 0.09 -4.30 8.80
CA CYS A 289 -1.15 -5.06 8.74
C CYS A 289 -1.10 -6.24 9.72
N ALA A 290 -2.24 -6.55 10.33
CA ALA A 290 -2.40 -7.85 10.97
C ALA A 290 -2.32 -8.95 9.89
N MET A 291 -1.88 -10.16 10.24
CA MET A 291 -1.64 -11.18 9.23
C MET A 291 -2.03 -12.58 9.67
N VAL A 292 -2.57 -13.35 8.71
CA VAL A 292 -2.82 -14.80 8.81
C VAL A 292 -2.13 -15.49 7.64
N ILE A 293 -1.38 -16.55 7.92
CA ILE A 293 -0.75 -17.37 6.89
C ILE A 293 -1.70 -18.50 6.53
N VAL A 294 -2.11 -18.58 5.27
CA VAL A 294 -3.08 -19.54 4.76
C VAL A 294 -2.36 -20.57 3.89
N LEU A 295 -2.19 -21.80 4.39
CA LEU A 295 -1.67 -22.93 3.63
C LEU A 295 -2.78 -23.56 2.80
N ASN A 296 -2.81 -23.25 1.50
CA ASN A 296 -3.82 -23.74 0.57
C ASN A 296 -3.39 -25.05 -0.10
N LYS A 297 -4.34 -25.75 -0.75
CA LYS A 297 -4.16 -27.06 -1.40
C LYS A 297 -3.66 -28.15 -0.43
N TRP A 298 -3.99 -28.00 0.86
CA TRP A 298 -3.50 -28.89 1.92
C TRP A 298 -4.04 -30.33 1.83
N ASP A 299 -5.12 -30.51 1.06
CA ASP A 299 -5.69 -31.80 0.70
C ASP A 299 -4.79 -32.61 -0.23
N ILE A 300 -3.99 -31.96 -1.07
CA ILE A 300 -3.11 -32.59 -2.07
C ILE A 300 -1.73 -32.92 -1.48
N VAL A 301 -1.34 -32.29 -0.37
CA VAL A 301 -0.04 -32.56 0.27
C VAL A 301 -0.04 -33.95 0.90
N GLU A 302 0.75 -34.86 0.33
CA GLU A 302 0.86 -36.27 0.74
C GLU A 302 1.91 -36.49 1.84
N GLY A 303 1.54 -37.25 2.87
CA GLY A 303 2.44 -37.69 3.93
C GLY A 303 2.63 -36.69 5.08
N PRO A 304 2.75 -37.16 6.33
CA PRO A 304 2.99 -36.31 7.50
C PRO A 304 4.34 -35.59 7.43
N GLU A 305 5.37 -36.22 6.87
CA GLU A 305 6.71 -35.64 6.75
C GLU A 305 6.75 -34.40 5.85
N ALA A 306 6.04 -34.42 4.71
CA ALA A 306 5.99 -33.27 3.81
C ALA A 306 5.27 -32.08 4.47
N LYS A 307 4.20 -32.36 5.22
CA LYS A 307 3.46 -31.36 5.97
C LYS A 307 4.30 -30.71 7.06
N GLU A 308 5.10 -31.51 7.76
CA GLU A 308 5.97 -31.00 8.81
C GLU A 308 7.09 -30.13 8.24
N LYS A 309 7.75 -30.58 7.16
CA LYS A 309 8.78 -29.78 6.47
C LYS A 309 8.28 -28.41 6.01
N ILE A 310 7.01 -28.31 5.60
CA ILE A 310 6.43 -27.02 5.21
C ILE A 310 6.25 -26.10 6.42
N ARG A 311 5.80 -26.65 7.55
CA ARG A 311 5.63 -25.87 8.79
C ARG A 311 6.97 -25.39 9.34
N GLU A 312 7.94 -26.29 9.48
CA GLU A 312 9.31 -25.95 9.91
C GLU A 312 9.91 -24.85 9.04
N ARG A 313 9.76 -24.96 7.70
CA ARG A 313 10.27 -23.95 6.77
C ARG A 313 9.60 -22.59 6.93
N ILE A 314 8.32 -22.55 7.29
CA ILE A 314 7.61 -21.30 7.59
C ILE A 314 8.13 -20.73 8.90
N GLU A 315 8.24 -21.53 9.95
CA GLU A 315 8.78 -21.09 11.25
C GLU A 315 10.20 -20.53 11.13
N ASP A 316 11.07 -21.19 10.35
CA ASP A 316 12.46 -20.80 10.16
C ASP A 316 12.64 -19.53 9.33
N ARG A 317 11.86 -19.36 8.26
CA ARG A 317 12.05 -18.26 7.28
C ARG A 317 11.10 -17.08 7.45
N MET A 318 9.98 -17.26 8.14
CA MET A 318 8.98 -16.23 8.37
C MET A 318 9.08 -15.66 9.79
N THR A 319 10.27 -15.70 10.41
CA THR A 319 10.51 -15.22 11.78
C THR A 319 10.11 -13.76 11.98
N PHE A 320 10.27 -12.91 10.96
CA PHE A 320 9.84 -11.50 10.97
C PHE A 320 8.32 -11.32 11.10
N VAL A 321 7.54 -12.37 10.86
CA VAL A 321 6.09 -12.43 11.01
C VAL A 321 5.65 -13.65 11.84
N GLY A 322 6.50 -14.09 12.78
CA GLY A 322 6.23 -15.24 13.63
C GLY A 322 4.99 -15.07 14.52
N TYR A 323 4.42 -13.86 14.60
CA TYR A 323 3.15 -13.60 15.24
C TYR A 323 1.93 -14.10 14.45
N ALA A 324 2.05 -14.33 13.14
CA ALA A 324 0.93 -14.65 12.27
C ALA A 324 0.49 -16.13 12.44
N PRO A 325 -0.78 -16.41 12.80
CA PRO A 325 -1.26 -17.78 12.88
C PRO A 325 -1.30 -18.46 11.51
N VAL A 326 -1.03 -19.76 11.49
CA VAL A 326 -1.03 -20.59 10.27
C VAL A 326 -2.30 -21.43 10.20
N VAL A 327 -3.11 -21.22 9.15
CA VAL A 327 -4.35 -21.95 8.90
C VAL A 327 -4.22 -22.78 7.62
N ALA A 328 -4.46 -24.08 7.73
CA ALA A 328 -4.40 -25.00 6.59
C ALA A 328 -5.79 -25.32 6.02
N ILE A 329 -5.98 -25.05 4.74
CA ILE A 329 -7.27 -25.14 4.04
C ILE A 329 -7.14 -25.81 2.66
N SER A 330 -8.29 -26.06 2.06
CA SER A 330 -8.41 -26.33 0.63
C SER A 330 -9.49 -25.43 0.03
N ALA A 331 -9.06 -24.38 -0.68
CA ALA A 331 -9.98 -23.43 -1.30
C ALA A 331 -10.87 -24.10 -2.38
N LEU A 332 -10.34 -25.12 -3.08
CA LEU A 332 -11.06 -25.84 -4.12
C LEU A 332 -12.20 -26.71 -3.54
N THR A 333 -11.91 -27.48 -2.49
CA THR A 333 -12.93 -28.35 -1.85
C THR A 333 -13.78 -27.62 -0.83
N GLY A 334 -13.34 -26.44 -0.35
CA GLY A 334 -13.97 -25.71 0.74
C GLY A 334 -13.60 -26.21 2.14
N LYS A 335 -12.75 -27.24 2.25
CA LYS A 335 -12.39 -27.84 3.53
C LYS A 335 -11.65 -26.82 4.42
N ARG A 336 -12.20 -26.58 5.62
CA ARG A 336 -11.66 -25.68 6.67
C ARG A 336 -11.59 -24.21 6.30
N VAL A 337 -12.29 -23.77 5.24
CA VAL A 337 -12.32 -22.35 4.86
C VAL A 337 -13.05 -21.49 5.91
N ASP A 338 -13.99 -22.08 6.64
CA ASP A 338 -14.67 -21.49 7.80
C ASP A 338 -13.70 -20.93 8.85
N ARG A 339 -12.60 -21.65 9.11
CA ARG A 339 -11.59 -21.24 10.12
C ARG A 339 -10.86 -19.94 9.78
N ILE A 340 -10.97 -19.48 8.53
CA ILE A 340 -10.36 -18.20 8.13
C ILE A 340 -11.11 -17.04 8.78
N TRP A 341 -12.43 -17.13 8.93
CA TRP A 341 -13.22 -16.09 9.60
C TRP A 341 -12.83 -15.97 11.07
N ASP A 342 -12.82 -17.09 11.80
CA ASP A 342 -12.36 -17.14 13.19
C ASP A 342 -10.94 -16.54 13.36
N ALA A 343 -10.05 -16.84 12.41
CA ALA A 343 -8.69 -16.32 12.42
C ALA A 343 -8.66 -14.81 12.14
N ILE A 344 -9.43 -14.31 11.18
CA ILE A 344 -9.54 -12.86 10.91
C ILE A 344 -10.03 -12.14 12.15
N ASP A 345 -11.08 -12.65 12.80
CA ASP A 345 -11.69 -12.01 13.97
C ASP A 345 -10.72 -11.98 15.16
N THR A 346 -10.07 -13.10 15.44
CA THR A 346 -9.07 -13.18 16.52
C THR A 346 -7.92 -12.20 16.28
N VAL A 347 -7.41 -12.16 15.05
CA VAL A 347 -6.28 -11.32 14.67
C VAL A 347 -6.67 -9.84 14.66
N TYR A 348 -7.85 -9.49 14.16
CA TYR A 348 -8.36 -8.12 14.16
C TYR A 348 -8.68 -7.61 15.56
N ALA A 349 -9.25 -8.47 16.43
CA ALA A 349 -9.49 -8.13 17.82
C ALA A 349 -8.18 -7.80 18.56
N ASN A 350 -7.10 -8.54 18.29
CA ASN A 350 -5.77 -8.26 18.84
C ASN A 350 -5.12 -7.02 18.22
N PHE A 351 -5.33 -6.79 16.93
CA PHE A 351 -4.83 -5.63 16.18
C PHE A 351 -5.43 -4.30 16.66
N SER A 352 -6.73 -4.31 16.98
CA SER A 352 -7.49 -3.16 17.49
C SER A 352 -7.47 -3.03 19.02
N ARG A 353 -6.84 -3.98 19.72
CA ARG A 353 -6.85 -4.06 21.18
C ARG A 353 -6.17 -2.85 21.83
N ALA A 354 -6.86 -2.27 22.82
CA ALA A 354 -6.28 -1.31 23.75
C ALA A 354 -5.94 -2.00 25.08
N ILE A 355 -4.65 -2.04 25.44
CA ILE A 355 -4.19 -2.59 26.72
C ILE A 355 -4.15 -1.47 27.77
N PRO A 356 -4.86 -1.63 28.91
CA PRO A 356 -4.86 -0.62 29.96
C PRO A 356 -3.46 -0.28 30.48
N THR A 357 -3.19 1.02 30.65
CA THR A 357 -1.86 1.51 31.03
C THR A 357 -1.37 0.99 32.38
N ASN A 358 -2.28 0.71 33.32
CA ASN A 358 -1.92 0.08 34.59
C ASN A 358 -1.33 -1.33 34.40
N GLN A 359 -1.95 -2.16 33.54
CA GLN A 359 -1.44 -3.51 33.23
C GLN A 359 -0.06 -3.45 32.57
N LEU A 360 0.13 -2.51 31.63
CA LEU A 360 1.43 -2.30 30.97
C LEU A 360 2.53 -1.90 31.96
N ASN A 361 2.23 -1.04 32.92
CA ASN A 361 3.22 -0.61 33.92
C ASN A 361 3.49 -1.69 34.98
N SER A 362 2.49 -2.51 35.33
CA SER A 362 2.70 -3.71 36.16
C SER A 362 3.62 -4.71 35.46
N TRP A 363 3.40 -4.98 34.17
CA TRP A 363 4.30 -5.81 33.36
C TRP A 363 5.72 -5.23 33.29
N LEU A 364 5.85 -3.91 33.02
CA LEU A 364 7.15 -3.24 32.96
C LEU A 364 7.91 -3.33 34.29
N ALA A 365 7.21 -3.26 35.44
CA ALA A 365 7.82 -3.45 36.75
C ALA A 365 8.42 -4.86 36.90
N GLY A 366 7.69 -5.90 36.47
CA GLY A 366 8.19 -7.27 36.45
C GLY A 366 9.45 -7.43 35.59
N ILE A 367 9.49 -6.80 34.41
CA ILE A 367 10.71 -6.80 33.56
C ILE A 367 11.89 -6.15 34.29
N ARG A 368 11.68 -5.05 35.02
CA ARG A 368 12.73 -4.39 35.80
C ARG A 368 13.27 -5.26 36.93
N GLU A 369 12.43 -6.10 37.54
CA GLU A 369 12.84 -7.03 38.59
C GLU A 369 13.75 -8.15 38.07
N THR A 370 13.58 -8.58 36.81
CA THR A 370 14.50 -9.56 36.18
C THR A 370 15.93 -9.02 36.04
N GLY A 371 16.11 -7.70 36.06
CA GLY A 371 17.40 -7.04 35.93
C GLY A 371 17.99 -7.00 34.52
N HIS A 372 17.33 -7.58 33.51
CA HIS A 372 17.83 -7.59 32.14
C HIS A 372 17.67 -6.19 31.48
N THR A 373 18.79 -5.53 31.20
CA THR A 373 18.83 -4.20 30.59
C THR A 373 20.08 -4.03 29.73
N VAL A 374 20.06 -3.04 28.83
CA VAL A 374 21.19 -2.69 27.98
C VAL A 374 21.97 -1.49 28.53
N SER A 375 23.26 -1.46 28.22
CA SER A 375 24.16 -0.36 28.62
C SER A 375 25.17 -0.05 27.53
N LYS A 376 25.49 1.24 27.35
CA LYS A 376 26.56 1.72 26.46
C LYS A 376 27.58 2.51 27.28
N GLY A 377 28.70 1.88 27.60
CA GLY A 377 29.70 2.43 28.52
C GLY A 377 29.10 2.61 29.92
N LYS A 378 29.12 3.85 30.45
CA LYS A 378 28.52 4.18 31.77
C LYS A 378 27.00 4.43 31.71
N ALA A 379 26.41 4.51 30.52
CA ALA A 379 24.98 4.79 30.36
C ALA A 379 24.17 3.49 30.42
N VAL A 380 23.37 3.34 31.48
CA VAL A 380 22.46 2.20 31.66
C VAL A 380 21.02 2.63 31.32
N LEU A 381 20.33 1.82 30.52
CA LEU A 381 18.93 2.03 30.19
C LEU A 381 18.04 1.83 31.42
N ARG A 382 17.17 2.82 31.68
CA ARG A 382 16.16 2.78 32.74
C ARG A 382 14.81 3.11 32.12
N MET A 383 13.93 2.11 32.10
CA MET A 383 12.54 2.26 31.67
C MET A 383 11.70 2.73 32.86
N LYS A 384 11.07 3.90 32.73
CA LYS A 384 10.32 4.54 33.81
C LYS A 384 8.83 4.26 33.71
N TYR A 385 8.29 4.28 32.49
CA TYR A 385 6.86 4.25 32.24
C TYR A 385 6.58 3.71 30.84
N LEU A 386 5.46 3.03 30.66
CA LEU A 386 4.99 2.48 29.40
C LEU A 386 3.52 2.83 29.18
N THR A 387 3.16 3.18 27.96
CA THR A 387 1.75 3.34 27.56
C THR A 387 1.57 2.95 26.10
N GLN A 388 0.37 2.51 25.74
CA GLN A 388 -0.05 2.39 24.36
C GLN A 388 -0.47 3.78 23.85
N THR A 389 0.02 4.17 22.68
CA THR A 389 -0.23 5.48 22.03
C THR A 389 -0.90 5.35 20.66
N GLY A 390 -1.11 4.12 20.18
CA GLY A 390 -1.81 3.84 18.93
C GLY A 390 -2.38 2.42 18.94
N ALA A 391 -3.38 2.20 18.11
CA ALA A 391 -3.98 0.91 17.80
C ALA A 391 -4.03 0.76 16.27
N CYS A 392 -4.18 -0.48 15.79
CA CYS A 392 -4.23 -0.79 14.36
C CYS A 392 -2.98 -0.35 13.56
N PRO A 393 -1.75 -0.82 13.88
CA PRO A 393 -1.40 -1.80 14.91
C PRO A 393 -1.14 -1.19 16.30
N PRO A 394 -1.06 -2.02 17.37
CA PRO A 394 -0.66 -1.58 18.70
C PRO A 394 0.71 -0.90 18.71
N TYR A 395 0.73 0.36 19.14
CA TYR A 395 1.94 1.19 19.18
C TYR A 395 2.26 1.54 20.64
N PHE A 396 3.36 1.02 21.18
CA PHE A 396 3.75 1.21 22.57
C PHE A 396 4.90 2.21 22.71
N THR A 397 4.70 3.23 23.56
CA THR A 397 5.73 4.21 23.86
C THR A 397 6.34 3.95 25.24
N PHE A 398 7.63 3.61 25.26
CA PHE A 398 8.44 3.49 26.46
C PHE A 398 9.10 4.83 26.78
N PHE A 399 8.91 5.30 28.01
CA PHE A 399 9.59 6.47 28.53
C PHE A 399 10.85 6.05 29.28
N VAL A 400 11.99 6.39 28.70
CA VAL A 400 13.31 5.95 29.16
C VAL A 400 14.22 7.15 29.45
N ASN A 401 15.34 6.91 30.13
CA ASN A 401 16.38 7.94 30.33
C ASN A 401 17.27 8.14 29.09
N ARG A 402 17.52 7.06 28.34
CA ARG A 402 18.52 6.98 27.27
C ARG A 402 18.00 6.12 26.11
N PRO A 403 17.18 6.70 25.21
CA PRO A 403 16.66 5.95 24.06
C PRO A 403 17.77 5.52 23.09
N ASP A 404 18.90 6.24 23.07
CA ASP A 404 20.09 5.99 22.23
C ASP A 404 20.86 4.70 22.56
N VAL A 405 20.49 4.02 23.66
CA VAL A 405 21.13 2.78 24.12
C VAL A 405 20.32 1.54 23.73
N VAL A 406 19.07 1.71 23.31
CA VAL A 406 18.21 0.61 22.86
C VAL A 406 18.71 0.11 21.51
N ASP A 407 18.96 -1.19 21.41
CA ASP A 407 19.30 -1.87 20.16
C ASP A 407 18.17 -2.82 19.73
N ASP A 408 18.22 -3.27 18.47
CA ASP A 408 17.21 -4.16 17.89
C ASP A 408 17.05 -5.47 18.68
N ASN A 409 18.13 -5.94 19.32
CA ASN A 409 18.10 -7.15 20.15
C ASN A 409 17.25 -6.93 21.40
N TYR A 410 17.39 -5.77 22.05
CA TYR A 410 16.59 -5.43 23.21
C TYR A 410 15.13 -5.16 22.82
N GLU A 411 14.87 -4.55 21.66
CA GLU A 411 13.51 -4.41 21.14
C GLU A 411 12.85 -5.78 20.93
N ARG A 412 13.53 -6.72 20.27
CA ARG A 412 13.05 -8.11 20.10
C ARG A 412 12.82 -8.82 21.44
N TYR A 413 13.70 -8.60 22.42
CA TYR A 413 13.51 -9.12 23.78
C TYR A 413 12.22 -8.59 24.40
N LEU A 414 11.97 -7.28 24.34
CA LEU A 414 10.76 -6.67 24.86
C LEU A 414 9.51 -7.15 24.12
N GLU A 415 9.59 -7.32 22.80
CA GLU A 415 8.50 -7.86 21.99
C GLU A 415 8.13 -9.27 22.43
N ASN A 416 9.10 -10.18 22.51
CA ASN A 416 8.86 -11.56 22.94
C ASN A 416 8.22 -11.61 24.34
N ARG A 417 8.73 -10.82 25.28
CA ARG A 417 8.18 -10.74 26.64
C ARG A 417 6.79 -10.13 26.70
N MET A 418 6.47 -9.23 25.78
CA MET A 418 5.14 -8.64 25.69
C MET A 418 4.15 -9.65 25.11
N ARG A 419 4.55 -10.41 24.09
CA ARG A 419 3.75 -11.49 23.49
C ARG A 419 3.54 -12.68 24.43
N GLU A 420 4.45 -12.94 25.36
CA GLU A 420 4.26 -13.92 26.45
C GLU A 420 3.19 -13.46 27.45
N ALA A 421 3.07 -12.15 27.68
CA ALA A 421 2.19 -11.58 28.71
C ALA A 421 0.80 -11.19 28.18
N PHE A 422 0.72 -10.79 26.92
CA PHE A 422 -0.50 -10.31 26.27
C PHE A 422 -0.73 -11.08 24.97
N ASP A 423 -1.95 -11.57 24.77
CA ASP A 423 -2.33 -12.15 23.50
C ASP A 423 -2.34 -11.06 22.42
N LEU A 424 -1.34 -11.15 21.55
CA LEU A 424 -1.05 -10.27 20.41
C LEU A 424 -0.88 -11.14 19.16
N THR A 425 -1.55 -12.29 19.12
CA THR A 425 -1.51 -13.22 17.99
C THR A 425 -2.04 -12.53 16.73
N GLY A 426 -1.29 -12.67 15.64
CA GLY A 426 -1.60 -12.12 14.32
C GLY A 426 -1.34 -10.62 14.15
N THR A 427 -1.01 -9.88 15.21
CA THR A 427 -0.72 -8.44 15.08
C THR A 427 0.77 -8.14 15.15
N PRO A 428 1.32 -7.31 14.24
CA PRO A 428 2.59 -6.65 14.49
C PRO A 428 2.43 -5.70 15.68
N ILE A 429 3.54 -5.43 16.38
CA ILE A 429 3.60 -4.39 17.40
C ILE A 429 4.72 -3.43 17.07
N ARG A 430 4.57 -2.18 17.46
CA ARG A 430 5.57 -1.15 17.21
C ARG A 430 5.98 -0.49 18.51
N PHE A 431 7.28 -0.27 18.66
CA PHE A 431 7.84 0.39 19.83
C PHE A 431 8.37 1.77 19.51
N LYS A 432 8.28 2.66 20.49
CA LYS A 432 8.92 3.97 20.47
C LYS A 432 9.55 4.25 21.82
N PHE A 433 10.84 4.57 21.81
CA PHE A 433 11.56 4.97 23.01
C PHE A 433 11.69 6.48 23.05
N LYS A 434 11.02 7.12 24.02
CA LYS A 434 11.11 8.56 24.25
C LYS A 434 11.89 8.86 25.50
N LYS A 435 12.71 9.90 25.45
CA LYS A 435 13.27 10.49 26.66
C LYS A 435 12.14 11.21 27.41
N LYS A 436 11.96 10.89 28.69
CA LYS A 436 11.07 11.67 29.56
C LYS A 436 11.82 12.92 29.98
N ASP A 437 11.32 14.09 29.58
CA ASP A 437 11.81 15.39 30.08
C ASP A 437 11.73 15.47 31.61
#